data_AF-W9HG56-F1
#
_entry.id   AF-W9HG56-F1
#
_cell.length_a   1.000
_cell.length_b   1.000
_cell.length_c   1.000
_cell.angle_alpha   90.00
_cell.angle_beta   90.00
_cell.angle_gamma   90.00
#
_symmetry.space_group_name_H-M   'P 1'
#
loop_
_entity.id
_entity.type
_entity.pdbx_description
1 polymer ?
#
loop_
_entity_poly.entity_id
_entity_poly.type
_entity_poly.pdbx_seq_one_letter_code
_entity_poly.pdbx_strand_id
1 'polypeptide(L)'
;MFPLIYVPTLNTVVFKHAPISWEWGIVFVEAVIFFLGIETWKLMKRFYFRRKARKATGSVIDLETRVFGHYYEMSSGSQDEEVGQEKRAS
;
A
#
# COMPACT_ATOMS: atom_id res chain seq x y z
N MET A 1 -31.43 0.33 43.02
CA MET A 1 -31.10 1.68 42.50
C MET A 1 -31.55 2.70 43.53
N PHE A 2 -30.61 3.45 44.12
CA PHE A 2 -30.86 4.43 45.18
C PHE A 2 -30.56 5.85 44.63
N PRO A 3 -31.50 6.81 44.62
CA PRO A 3 -31.32 8.08 43.92
C PRO A 3 -30.58 9.08 44.81
N LEU A 4 -29.25 9.04 44.79
CA LEU A 4 -28.40 10.08 45.40
C LEU A 4 -28.41 11.42 44.62
N ILE A 5 -29.18 11.52 43.53
CA ILE A 5 -29.18 12.68 42.62
C ILE A 5 -29.92 13.90 43.19
N TYR A 6 -30.76 13.72 44.21
CA TYR A 6 -31.59 14.81 44.77
C TYR A 6 -30.87 15.68 45.80
N VAL A 7 -29.59 15.40 46.11
CA VAL A 7 -28.80 16.22 47.03
C VAL A 7 -27.95 17.21 46.21
N PRO A 8 -28.37 18.49 46.11
CA PRO A 8 -27.77 19.45 45.19
C PRO A 8 -26.31 19.81 45.50
N THR A 9 -25.82 19.50 46.71
CA THR A 9 -24.47 19.86 47.18
C THR A 9 -23.41 18.77 46.98
N LEU A 10 -23.79 17.51 46.69
CA LEU A 10 -22.82 16.44 46.42
C LEU A 10 -22.43 16.34 44.94
N ASN A 11 -23.32 16.73 44.03
CA ASN A 11 -23.16 16.61 42.59
C ASN A 11 -22.02 17.49 42.02
N THR A 12 -21.77 18.65 42.62
CA THR A 12 -20.79 19.65 42.12
C THR A 12 -19.42 19.55 42.80
N VAL A 13 -19.37 19.09 44.06
CA VAL A 13 -18.14 19.10 44.88
C VAL A 13 -17.40 17.75 44.87
N VAL A 14 -18.14 16.64 44.84
CA VAL A 14 -17.56 15.27 44.86
C VAL A 14 -17.56 14.63 43.47
N PHE A 15 -18.61 14.83 42.69
CA PHE A 15 -18.75 14.19 41.38
C PHE A 15 -18.23 15.01 40.20
N LYS A 16 -17.95 16.31 40.40
CA LYS A 16 -17.41 17.21 39.33
C LYS A 16 -18.14 17.02 37.99
N HIS A 17 -19.46 16.88 38.01
CA HIS A 17 -20.28 16.95 36.79
C HIS A 17 -20.39 18.40 36.29
N ALA A 18 -19.27 19.14 36.28
CA ALA A 18 -19.12 20.20 35.32
C ALA A 18 -19.32 19.52 33.96
N PRO A 19 -20.28 19.95 33.13
CA PRO A 19 -20.53 19.33 31.85
C PRO A 19 -19.21 19.35 31.10
N ILE A 20 -18.70 18.15 30.91
CA ILE A 20 -17.46 17.82 30.25
C ILE A 20 -17.67 18.01 28.75
N SER A 21 -18.06 19.23 28.38
CA SER A 21 -18.45 19.60 27.02
C SER A 21 -17.27 19.55 26.06
N TRP A 22 -16.05 19.63 26.59
CA TRP A 22 -14.82 19.69 25.80
C TRP A 22 -14.06 18.36 25.70
N GLU A 23 -14.21 17.42 26.64
CA GLU A 23 -13.46 16.16 26.61
C GLU A 23 -13.91 15.25 25.46
N TRP A 24 -15.17 15.36 25.02
CA TRP A 24 -15.62 14.68 23.80
C TRP A 24 -14.77 15.07 22.58
N GLY A 25 -14.17 16.26 22.56
CA GLY A 25 -13.21 16.68 21.55
C GLY A 25 -11.92 15.85 21.60
N ILE A 26 -11.39 15.55 22.79
CA ILE A 26 -10.15 14.75 22.93
C ILE A 26 -10.38 13.32 22.48
N VAL A 27 -11.53 12.73 22.83
CA VAL A 27 -11.90 11.36 22.44
C VAL A 27 -12.06 11.24 20.93
N PHE A 28 -12.66 12.25 20.30
CA PHE A 28 -12.84 12.27 18.85
C PHE A 28 -11.49 12.43 18.10
N VAL A 29 -10.61 13.30 18.60
CA VAL A 29 -9.25 13.48 18.06
C VAL A 29 -8.45 12.18 18.19
N GLU A 30 -8.51 11.51 19.34
CA GLU A 30 -7.82 10.25 19.56
C GLU A 30 -8.34 9.14 18.63
N ALA A 31 -9.66 9.04 18.46
CA ALA A 31 -10.26 8.10 17.51
C ALA A 31 -9.78 8.36 16.07
N VAL A 32 -9.77 9.63 15.63
CA VAL A 32 -9.29 10.01 14.29
C VAL A 32 -7.81 9.67 14.11
N ILE A 33 -6.96 9.94 15.11
CA ILE A 33 -5.53 9.58 15.07
C ILE A 33 -5.36 8.05 15.00
N PHE A 34 -6.15 7.30 15.76
CA PHE A 34 -6.13 5.84 15.73
C PHE A 34 -6.47 5.29 14.34
N PHE A 35 -7.55 5.78 13.73
CA PHE A 35 -7.94 5.38 12.38
C PHE A 35 -6.90 5.79 11.33
N LEU A 36 -6.38 7.02 11.40
CA LEU A 36 -5.30 7.47 10.52
C LEU A 36 -4.04 6.62 10.69
N GLY A 37 -3.69 6.22 11.91
CA GLY A 37 -2.55 5.32 12.16
C GLY A 37 -2.74 3.95 11.51
N ILE A 38 -3.92 3.34 11.66
CA ILE A 38 -4.27 2.05 11.04
C ILE A 38 -4.27 2.16 9.50
N GLU A 39 -4.90 3.20 8.95
CA GLU A 39 -4.94 3.44 7.51
C GLU A 39 -3.55 3.73 6.95
N THR A 40 -2.77 4.57 7.63
CA THR A 40 -1.39 4.88 7.26
C THR A 40 -0.53 3.62 7.29
N TRP A 41 -0.71 2.73 8.26
CA TRP A 41 -0.01 1.43 8.31
C TRP A 41 -0.42 0.49 7.17
N LYS A 42 -1.72 0.41 6.86
CA LYS A 42 -2.26 -0.41 5.77
C LYS A 42 -1.77 0.10 4.42
N LEU A 43 -1.79 1.42 4.23
CA LEU A 43 -1.30 2.09 3.04
C LEU A 43 0.22 2.04 2.96
N MET A 44 0.97 2.21 4.05
CA MET A 44 2.44 2.09 4.07
C MET A 44 2.87 0.71 3.62
N LYS A 45 2.28 -0.37 4.15
CA LYS A 45 2.62 -1.73 3.71
C LYS A 45 2.31 -1.92 2.22
N ARG A 46 1.17 -1.42 1.75
CA ARG A 46 0.79 -1.51 0.33
C ARG A 46 1.65 -0.62 -0.57
N PHE A 47 2.04 0.57 -0.14
CA PHE A 47 2.94 1.46 -0.86
C PHE A 47 4.37 0.98 -0.85
N TYR A 48 4.82 0.36 0.25
CA TYR A 48 6.15 -0.24 0.36
C TYR A 48 6.28 -1.42 -0.61
N PHE A 49 5.29 -2.32 -0.62
CA PHE A 49 5.23 -3.39 -1.63
C PHE A 49 5.09 -2.84 -3.04
N ARG A 50 4.30 -1.79 -3.28
CA ARG A 50 4.15 -1.19 -4.61
C ARG A 50 5.39 -0.42 -5.08
N ARG A 51 6.16 0.20 -4.18
CA ARG A 51 7.46 0.82 -4.48
C ARG A 51 8.55 -0.23 -4.73
N LYS A 52 8.56 -1.34 -4.00
CA LYS A 52 9.44 -2.48 -4.29
C LYS A 52 9.06 -3.19 -5.59
N ALA A 53 7.76 -3.38 -5.86
CA ALA A 53 7.27 -3.96 -7.11
C ALA A 53 7.72 -3.14 -8.32
N ARG A 54 7.63 -1.79 -8.26
CA ARG A 54 8.14 -0.93 -9.36
C ARG A 54 9.63 -1.12 -9.65
N LYS A 55 10.45 -1.45 -8.65
CA LYS A 55 11.87 -1.79 -8.85
C LYS A 55 12.07 -3.23 -9.34
N ALA A 56 11.21 -4.17 -8.92
CA ALA A 56 11.25 -5.56 -9.35
C ALA A 56 10.75 -5.76 -10.79
N THR A 57 9.71 -5.05 -11.22
CA THR A 57 9.17 -5.16 -12.58
C THR A 57 10.18 -4.69 -13.63
N GLY A 58 10.96 -3.65 -13.32
CA GLY A 58 12.01 -3.16 -14.22
C GLY A 58 13.13 -4.18 -14.46
N SER A 59 13.51 -4.98 -13.46
CA SER A 59 14.56 -5.98 -13.65
C SER A 59 14.08 -7.21 -14.44
N VAL A 60 12.80 -7.57 -14.32
CA VAL A 60 12.23 -8.72 -15.04
C VAL A 60 12.10 -8.41 -16.54
N ILE A 61 11.63 -7.22 -16.89
CA ILE A 61 11.49 -6.79 -18.30
C ILE A 61 12.85 -6.72 -19.01
N ASP A 62 13.89 -6.27 -18.31
CA ASP A 62 15.26 -6.19 -18.84
C ASP A 62 15.86 -7.59 -19.11
N LEU A 63 15.58 -8.55 -18.22
CA LEU A 63 15.94 -9.96 -18.38
C LEU A 63 15.24 -10.62 -19.57
N GLU A 64 13.94 -10.40 -19.73
CA GLU A 64 13.16 -10.93 -20.85
C GLU A 64 13.70 -10.40 -22.18
N THR A 65 13.97 -9.10 -22.28
CA THR A 65 14.50 -8.49 -23.52
C THR A 65 15.85 -9.10 -23.91
N ARG A 66 16.74 -9.33 -22.93
CA ARG A 66 18.07 -9.89 -23.18
C ARG A 66 18.05 -11.38 -23.53
N VAL A 67 17.16 -12.16 -22.92
CA VAL A 67 17.04 -13.60 -23.19
C VAL A 67 16.31 -13.83 -24.50
N PHE A 68 15.17 -13.18 -24.73
CA PHE A 68 14.36 -13.38 -25.93
C PHE A 68 14.97 -12.76 -27.19
N GLY A 69 15.75 -11.67 -27.06
CA GLY A 69 16.48 -11.07 -28.18
C GLY A 69 17.41 -12.07 -28.88
N HIS A 70 18.10 -12.92 -28.10
CA HIS A 70 18.98 -13.96 -28.66
C HIS A 70 18.24 -15.01 -29.48
N TYR A 71 17.00 -15.36 -29.11
CA TYR A 71 16.20 -16.33 -29.87
C TYR A 71 15.73 -15.75 -31.21
N TYR A 72 15.33 -14.47 -31.23
CA TYR A 72 14.93 -13.81 -32.47
C TYR A 72 16.10 -13.64 -33.43
N GLU A 73 17.27 -13.22 -32.94
CA GLU A 73 18.48 -13.03 -33.77
C GLU A 73 19.00 -14.35 -34.35
N MET A 74 19.04 -15.41 -33.53
CA MET A 74 19.42 -16.75 -33.99
C MET A 74 18.44 -17.28 -35.05
N SER A 75 17.14 -17.05 -34.86
CA SER A 75 16.11 -17.47 -35.81
C SER A 75 16.20 -16.71 -37.14
N SER A 76 16.49 -15.40 -37.12
CA SER A 76 16.69 -14.63 -38.35
C SER A 76 17.95 -15.05 -39.09
N GLY A 77 19.07 -15.26 -38.36
CA GLY A 77 20.33 -15.70 -38.98
C GLY A 77 20.22 -17.08 -39.64
N SER A 78 19.47 -17.99 -39.01
CA SER A 78 19.23 -19.33 -39.58
C SER A 78 18.39 -19.27 -40.86
N GLN A 79 17.36 -18.40 -40.91
CA GLN A 79 16.56 -18.19 -42.12
C GLN A 79 17.38 -17.57 -43.27
N ASP A 80 18.23 -16.60 -42.97
CA ASP A 80 19.05 -15.93 -43.97
C ASP A 80 20.14 -16.84 -44.55
N GLU A 81 20.71 -17.75 -43.73
CA GLU A 81 21.68 -18.75 -44.21
C GLU A 81 21.03 -19.80 -45.12
N GLU A 82 19.85 -20.32 -44.79
CA GLU A 82 19.15 -21.28 -45.66
C GLU A 82 18.75 -20.66 -47.00
N VAL A 83 18.20 -19.44 -46.99
CA VAL A 83 17.83 -18.72 -48.21
C VAL A 83 19.07 -18.39 -49.07
N GLY A 84 20.20 -18.08 -48.41
CA GLY A 84 21.46 -17.81 -49.09
C GLY A 84 22.10 -19.06 -49.72
N GLN A 85 21.94 -20.23 -49.09
CA GLN A 85 22.42 -21.50 -49.66
C GLN A 85 21.54 -21.98 -50.82
N GLU A 86 20.22 -21.86 -50.72
CA GLU A 86 19.31 -22.26 -51.79
C GLU A 86 19.55 -21.45 -53.09
N LYS A 87 19.76 -20.14 -52.97
CA LYS A 87 20.06 -19.26 -54.12
C LYS A 87 21.41 -19.55 -54.78
N ARG A 88 22.35 -20.20 -54.08
CA ARG A 88 23.66 -20.58 -54.63
C ARG A 88 23.64 -21.97 -55.28
N ALA A 89 22.62 -22.78 -54.99
CA ALA A 89 22.47 -24.14 -55.51
C ALA A 89 21.58 -24.24 -56.76
N SER A 90 20.86 -23.16 -57.13
CA SER A 90 20.16 -23.00 -58.43
C SER A 90 21.04 -22.28 -59.46
#